data_AF-A0A0K0L6K6-F1
#
_entry.id   AF-A0A0K0L6K6-F1
#
_cell.length_a   1.000
_cell.length_b   1.000
_cell.length_c   1.000
_cell.angle_alpha   90.00
_cell.angle_beta   90.00
_cell.angle_gamma   90.00
#
_symmetry.space_group_name_H-M   'P 1'
#
loop_
_entity.id
_entity.type
_entity.pdbx_description
1 polymer ?
#
loop_
_entity_poly.entity_id
_entity_poly.type
_entity_poly.pdbx_seq_one_letter_code
_entity_poly.pdbx_strand_id
1 'polypeptide(L)'
;MRELKYYVACTVDRFICREDGSFDFFLAEGEHFKDLIEAFPETFPGHLRNILGISAANKWFDAVLMGRKTYEVGLREGVTSPYPQMKQYLLFAQHEREPGIRMWN
;
A
#
# COMPACT_ATOMS: atom_id res chain seq x y z
N MET A 1 2.14 10.63 21.49
CA MET A 1 2.20 10.66 20.01
C MET A 1 2.57 9.27 19.50
N ARG A 2 2.01 8.84 18.37
CA ARG A 2 2.37 7.55 17.74
C ARG A 2 3.61 7.73 16.86
N GLU A 3 4.43 6.70 16.76
CA GLU A 3 5.57 6.68 15.82
C GLU A 3 5.06 6.54 14.38
N LEU A 4 5.60 7.33 13.47
CA LEU A 4 5.33 7.23 12.03
C LEU A 4 6.58 6.68 11.34
N LYS A 5 6.43 5.53 10.69
CA LYS A 5 7.48 4.86 9.93
C LYS A 5 7.18 4.96 8.44
N TYR A 6 8.16 5.38 7.66
CA TYR A 6 8.06 5.44 6.21
C TYR A 6 8.68 4.18 5.60
N TYR A 7 7.84 3.35 5.00
CA TYR A 7 8.24 2.10 4.34
C TYR A 7 7.91 2.20 2.86
N VAL A 8 8.94 2.22 2.02
CA VAL A 8 8.81 2.48 0.57
C VAL A 8 9.90 1.75 -0.21
N ALA A 9 9.55 1.21 -1.38
CA ALA A 9 10.52 0.80 -2.37
C ALA A 9 10.91 2.02 -3.22
N CYS A 10 12.20 2.24 -3.44
CA CYS A 10 12.70 3.31 -4.29
C CYS A 10 13.93 2.85 -5.08
N THR A 11 14.18 3.51 -6.20
CA THR A 11 15.43 3.38 -6.94
C THR A 11 16.58 4.04 -6.17
N VAL A 12 17.82 3.75 -6.55
CA VAL A 12 19.03 4.34 -5.92
C VAL A 12 19.04 5.86 -6.05
N ASP A 13 18.51 6.39 -7.15
CA ASP A 13 18.31 7.82 -7.43
C ASP A 13 16.98 8.37 -6.88
N ARG A 14 16.28 7.60 -6.03
CA ARG A 14 15.18 8.03 -5.14
C ARG A 14 13.82 8.25 -5.81
N PHE A 15 13.53 7.54 -6.89
CA PHE A 15 12.21 7.51 -7.53
C PHE A 15 11.39 6.30 -7.08
N ILE A 16 10.07 6.46 -7.03
CA ILE A 16 9.12 5.41 -6.59
C ILE A 16 8.20 4.93 -7.71
N CYS A 17 8.19 5.62 -8.85
CA CYS A 17 7.45 5.26 -10.06
C CYS A 17 8.03 6.03 -11.26
N ARG A 18 7.64 5.64 -12.47
CA ARG A 18 7.89 6.43 -13.69
C ARG A 18 6.90 7.61 -13.78
N GLU A 19 7.11 8.49 -14.75
CA GLU A 19 6.23 9.66 -14.99
C GLU A 19 4.77 9.28 -15.27
N ASP A 20 4.53 8.13 -15.89
CA ASP A 20 3.19 7.58 -16.15
C ASP A 20 2.56 6.90 -14.90
N GLY A 21 3.29 6.83 -13.78
CA GLY A 21 2.85 6.19 -12.54
C GLY A 21 3.08 4.69 -12.47
N SER A 22 3.65 4.06 -13.49
CA SER A 22 4.01 2.64 -13.46
C SER A 22 5.14 2.35 -12.48
N PHE A 23 5.10 1.17 -11.86
CA PHE A 23 6.06 0.72 -10.84
C PHE A 23 6.50 -0.75 -11.04
N ASP A 24 6.22 -1.33 -12.21
CA ASP A 24 6.50 -2.73 -12.58
C ASP A 24 7.99 -3.09 -12.66
N PHE A 25 8.89 -2.10 -12.53
CA PHE A 25 10.33 -2.30 -12.49
C PHE A 25 10.86 -2.77 -11.12
N PHE A 26 10.05 -2.70 -10.06
CA PHE A 26 10.40 -3.32 -8.78
C PHE A 26 10.13 -4.82 -8.84
N LEU A 27 11.17 -5.63 -8.66
CA LEU A 27 11.08 -7.09 -8.71
C LEU A 27 10.29 -7.65 -7.52
N ALA A 28 9.19 -8.34 -7.83
CA ALA A 28 8.36 -9.10 -6.89
C ALA A 28 8.76 -10.59 -6.83
N GLU A 29 10.06 -10.86 -6.89
CA GLU A 29 10.65 -12.21 -6.92
C GLU A 29 12.04 -12.21 -6.27
N GLY A 30 12.64 -13.39 -6.07
CA GLY A 30 13.97 -13.52 -5.48
C GLY A 30 14.00 -13.58 -3.95
N GLU A 31 15.20 -13.68 -3.38
CA GLU A 31 15.40 -13.83 -1.93
C GLU A 31 14.96 -12.57 -1.16
N HIS A 32 15.27 -11.38 -1.67
CA HIS A 32 14.86 -10.12 -1.03
C HIS A 32 13.35 -10.03 -0.86
N PHE A 33 12.56 -10.54 -1.82
CA PHE A 33 11.11 -10.50 -1.74
C PHE A 33 10.58 -11.41 -0.63
N LYS A 34 11.22 -12.57 -0.41
CA LYS A 34 10.89 -13.46 0.71
C LYS A 34 11.23 -12.80 2.05
N ASP A 35 12.40 -12.18 2.15
CA ASP A 35 12.81 -11.45 3.35
C ASP A 35 11.83 -10.31 3.69
N LEU A 36 11.31 -9.61 2.69
CA LEU A 36 10.27 -8.59 2.88
C LEU A 36 8.96 -9.19 3.43
N ILE A 37 8.52 -10.33 2.88
CA ILE A 37 7.33 -11.04 3.38
C ILE A 37 7.51 -11.44 4.85
N GLU A 38 8.68 -11.97 5.19
CA GLU A 38 8.96 -12.40 6.55
C GLU A 38 9.09 -11.22 7.52
N ALA A 39 9.75 -10.13 7.11
CA ALA A 39 10.00 -8.97 7.96
C ALA A 39 8.77 -8.07 8.14
N PHE A 40 7.96 -7.90 7.08
CA PHE A 40 6.84 -6.95 7.01
C PHE A 40 5.58 -7.59 6.39
N PRO A 41 5.06 -8.69 6.96
CA PRO A 41 3.96 -9.44 6.34
C PRO A 41 2.71 -8.60 6.11
N GLU A 42 2.43 -7.62 6.97
CA GLU A 42 1.26 -6.75 6.87
C GLU A 42 1.30 -5.73 5.73
N THR A 43 2.47 -5.45 5.14
CA THR A 43 2.59 -4.49 4.03
C THR A 43 2.19 -5.07 2.68
N PHE A 44 1.77 -6.34 2.65
CA PHE A 44 1.26 -7.00 1.45
C PHE A 44 -0.27 -6.87 1.38
N PRO A 45 -0.83 -6.48 0.22
CA PRO A 45 -2.27 -6.34 0.05
C PRO A 45 -3.03 -7.62 0.40
N GLY A 46 -4.17 -7.49 1.08
CA GLY A 46 -4.95 -8.60 1.62
C GLY A 46 -5.30 -9.67 0.59
N HIS A 47 -5.69 -9.26 -0.61
CA HIS A 47 -6.03 -10.17 -1.70
C HIS A 47 -4.82 -10.98 -2.22
N LEU A 48 -3.60 -10.51 -2.02
CA LEU A 48 -2.36 -11.22 -2.39
C LEU A 48 -1.83 -12.12 -1.28
N ARG A 49 -2.25 -11.92 -0.02
CA ARG A 49 -1.73 -12.69 1.13
C ARG A 49 -1.94 -14.20 0.95
N ASN A 50 -3.09 -14.63 0.44
CA ASN A 50 -3.36 -16.05 0.20
C ASN A 50 -2.48 -16.62 -0.92
N ILE A 51 -2.30 -15.86 -2.01
CA ILE A 51 -1.46 -16.25 -3.16
C ILE A 51 0.00 -16.40 -2.73
N LEU A 52 0.46 -15.51 -1.84
CA LEU A 52 1.83 -15.48 -1.32
C LEU A 52 2.02 -16.35 -0.06
N GLY A 53 1.00 -17.07 0.41
CA GLY A 53 1.09 -17.92 1.61
C GLY A 53 1.29 -17.16 2.94
N ILE A 54 0.91 -15.89 3.00
CA ILE A 54 1.14 -15.01 4.16
C ILE A 54 0.04 -15.18 5.19
N SER A 55 0.29 -16.01 6.20
CA SER A 55 -0.59 -16.20 7.36
C SER A 55 -0.14 -15.46 8.62
N ALA A 56 1.06 -14.89 8.62
CA ALA A 56 1.64 -14.19 9.76
C ALA A 56 0.82 -12.96 10.17
N ALA A 57 0.67 -12.74 11.48
CA ALA A 57 0.09 -11.52 12.04
C ALA A 57 1.01 -10.30 11.79
N ASN A 58 0.46 -9.10 11.92
CA ASN A 58 1.21 -7.86 11.74
C ASN A 58 2.35 -7.77 12.77
N LYS A 59 3.54 -7.31 12.34
CA LYS A 59 4.73 -7.19 13.21
C LYS A 59 5.03 -5.76 13.63
N TRP A 60 4.85 -4.80 12.73
CA TRP A 60 5.30 -3.41 12.87
C TRP A 60 4.19 -2.38 12.71
N PHE A 61 3.21 -2.64 11.86
CA PHE A 61 2.17 -1.69 11.48
C PHE A 61 0.77 -2.23 11.79
N ASP A 62 -0.01 -1.45 12.53
CA ASP A 62 -1.45 -1.67 12.73
C ASP A 62 -2.31 -0.75 11.85
N ALA A 63 -1.68 0.21 11.17
CA ALA A 63 -2.31 1.23 10.37
C ALA A 63 -1.45 1.63 9.16
N VAL A 64 -2.11 2.00 8.07
CA VAL A 64 -1.51 2.51 6.84
C VAL A 64 -2.11 3.86 6.48
N LEU A 65 -1.25 4.78 6.06
CA LEU A 65 -1.63 6.07 5.51
C LEU A 65 -1.25 6.05 4.03
N MET A 66 -2.17 6.40 3.15
CA MET A 66 -1.93 6.40 1.71
C MET A 66 -2.59 7.61 1.04
N GLY A 67 -1.99 8.08 -0.05
CA GLY A 67 -2.60 9.10 -0.90
C GLY A 67 -3.64 8.51 -1.86
N ARG A 68 -4.51 9.36 -2.41
CA ARG A 68 -5.53 8.98 -3.42
C ARG A 68 -4.95 8.17 -4.58
N LYS A 69 -3.86 8.63 -5.19
CA LYS A 69 -3.24 7.94 -6.35
C LYS A 69 -2.76 6.53 -6.02
N THR A 70 -2.23 6.30 -4.81
CA THR A 70 -1.82 4.97 -4.36
C THR A 70 -3.03 4.06 -4.15
N TYR A 71 -4.10 4.58 -3.54
CA TYR A 71 -5.35 3.83 -3.34
C TYR A 71 -6.00 3.44 -4.67
N GLU A 72 -5.99 4.34 -5.66
CA GLU A 72 -6.58 4.10 -6.97
C GLU A 72 -5.95 2.93 -7.75
N VAL A 73 -4.69 2.58 -7.48
CA VAL A 73 -4.03 1.41 -8.08
C VAL A 73 -4.82 0.14 -7.77
N GLY A 74 -5.17 -0.10 -6.51
CA GLY A 74 -5.98 -1.25 -6.10
C GLY A 74 -7.45 -1.10 -6.52
N LEU A 75 -7.98 0.13 -6.47
CA LEU A 75 -9.37 0.40 -6.82
C LEU A 75 -9.70 0.02 -8.28
N ARG A 76 -8.78 0.25 -9.23
CA ARG A 76 -8.96 -0.13 -10.64
C ARG A 76 -9.11 -1.64 -10.83
N GLU A 77 -8.53 -2.42 -9.93
CA GLU A 77 -8.65 -3.89 -9.88
C GLU A 77 -9.81 -4.37 -8.99
N GLY A 78 -10.71 -3.46 -8.58
CA GLY A 78 -11.85 -3.76 -7.72
C GLY A 78 -11.52 -3.94 -6.24
N VAL A 79 -10.30 -3.61 -5.80
CA VAL A 79 -9.86 -3.74 -4.41
C VAL A 79 -10.12 -2.44 -3.65
N THR A 80 -11.23 -2.39 -2.90
CA THR A 80 -11.66 -1.22 -2.11
C THR A 80 -11.05 -1.17 -0.71
N SER A 81 -10.45 -2.26 -0.24
CA SER A 81 -9.78 -2.37 1.06
C SER A 81 -8.46 -3.12 0.85
N PRO A 82 -7.39 -2.43 0.40
CA PRO A 82 -6.12 -3.09 0.07
C PRO A 82 -5.46 -3.76 1.27
N TYR A 83 -5.62 -3.24 2.48
CA TYR A 83 -4.99 -3.79 3.69
C TYR A 83 -6.02 -4.08 4.79
N PRO A 84 -6.87 -5.12 4.64
CA PRO A 84 -7.94 -5.42 5.60
C PRO A 84 -7.42 -5.78 7.00
N GLN A 85 -6.16 -6.22 7.11
CA GLN A 85 -5.46 -6.49 8.38
C GLN A 85 -4.97 -5.22 9.10
N MET A 86 -5.14 -4.02 8.53
CA MET A 86 -4.70 -2.75 9.12
C MET A 86 -5.84 -1.72 9.11
N LYS A 87 -5.75 -0.72 10.01
CA LYS A 87 -6.55 0.51 9.90
C LYS A 87 -6.07 1.31 8.68
N GLN A 88 -6.99 1.72 7.81
CA GLN A 88 -6.65 2.38 6.56
C GLN A 88 -7.09 3.84 6.57
N TYR A 89 -6.15 4.75 6.32
CA TYR A 89 -6.40 6.18 6.25
C TYR A 89 -6.02 6.72 4.87
N LEU A 90 -7.01 7.27 4.17
CA LEU A 90 -6.84 7.91 2.87
C LEU A 90 -6.63 9.41 3.07
N LEU A 91 -5.47 9.92 2.64
CA LEU A 91 -5.14 11.34 2.68
C LEU A 91 -5.35 11.94 1.30
N PHE A 92 -6.11 13.04 1.24
CA PHE A 92 -6.36 13.80 0.04
C PHE A 92 -6.62 15.27 0.40
N ALA A 93 -6.30 16.18 -0.50
CA ALA A 93 -6.55 17.59 -0.28
C ALA A 93 -8.04 17.90 -0.43
N GLN A 94 -8.58 18.78 0.42
CA GLN A 94 -10.00 19.12 0.41
C GLN A 94 -10.46 19.74 -0.93
N HIS A 95 -9.56 20.37 -1.69
CA HIS A 95 -9.85 20.95 -3.00
C HIS A 95 -9.92 19.91 -4.13
N GLU A 96 -9.50 18.67 -3.89
CA GLU A 96 -9.70 17.54 -4.80
C GLU A 96 -11.08 16.86 -4.58
N ARG A 97 -11.95 17.48 -3.75
CA ARG A 97 -13.37 17.11 -3.68
C ARG A 97 -14.02 17.43 -5.02
N GLU A 98 -14.28 16.38 -5.80
CA GLU A 98 -15.19 16.51 -6.92
C GLU A 98 -16.62 16.73 -6.42
N PRO A 99 -17.34 17.75 -6.93
CA PRO A 99 -18.76 17.90 -6.64
C PRO A 99 -19.51 16.63 -7.08
N GLY A 100 -20.09 15.89 -6.13
CA GLY A 100 -20.97 14.75 -6.42
C GLY A 100 -20.57 13.41 -5.78
N ILE A 101 -19.39 13.29 -5.20
CA ILE A 101 -18.99 12.04 -4.51
C ILE A 101 -19.40 12.11 -3.03
N ARG A 102 -20.40 11.31 -2.62
CA ARG A 102 -20.73 11.11 -1.21
C ARG A 102 -19.72 10.17 -0.56
N MET A 103 -19.09 10.64 0.51
CA MET A 103 -18.39 9.76 1.45
C MET A 103 -19.31 9.44 2.62
N TRP A 104 -19.25 8.19 3.07
CA TRP A 104 -19.94 7.73 4.27
C TRP A 104 -19.33 8.37 5.52
N ASN A 105 -20.21 8.85 6.40
CA ASN A 105 -19.89 9.35 7.73
C ASN A 105 -19.74 8.19 8.72
#